data_AF-A0A8I1WP20-F1
#
_entry.id   AF-A0A8I1WP20-F1
#
_cell.length_a   1.000
_cell.length_b   1.000
_cell.length_c   1.000
_cell.angle_alpha   90.00
_cell.angle_beta   90.00
_cell.angle_gamma   90.00
#
_symmetry.space_group_name_H-M   'P 1'
#
loop_
_entity.id
_entity.type
_entity.pdbx_description
1 polymer ?
#
loop_
_entity_poly.entity_id
_entity_poly.type
_entity_poly.pdbx_seq_one_letter_code
_entity_poly.pdbx_strand_id
1 'polypeptide(L)'
;MNSTAISKSAAEKMCERINKLIRNFEKSLQPDEVAAMSLASFSNRPVIIKRLGYWNPDLIVLYGFDPNTGEALKIIQHITQFKLCLITLKRPADDEPLPETDDDEQSGRRIGFIINEEEA
;
A
#
# COMPACT_ATOMS: atom_id res chain seq x y z
N MET A 1 -18.14 -20.50 27.43
CA MET A 1 -16.80 -20.29 26.82
C MET A 1 -16.85 -18.94 26.13
N ASN A 2 -16.25 -17.90 26.73
CA ASN A 2 -16.25 -16.55 26.16
C ASN A 2 -15.33 -16.53 24.94
N SER A 3 -15.92 -16.35 23.75
CA SER A 3 -15.17 -15.96 22.57
C SER A 3 -14.76 -14.50 22.78
N THR A 4 -13.52 -14.28 23.25
CA THR A 4 -12.96 -12.93 23.30
C THR A 4 -12.72 -12.50 21.86
N ALA A 5 -13.66 -11.72 21.30
CA ALA A 5 -13.42 -11.03 20.04
C ALA A 5 -12.18 -10.13 20.24
N ILE A 6 -11.04 -10.53 19.70
CA ILE A 6 -9.82 -9.72 19.73
C ILE A 6 -10.15 -8.43 18.99
N SER A 7 -10.16 -7.31 19.70
CA SER A 7 -10.51 -6.03 19.08
C SER A 7 -9.35 -5.60 18.18
N LYS A 8 -9.64 -5.29 16.92
CA LYS A 8 -8.64 -4.80 15.96
C LYS A 8 -7.87 -3.59 16.49
N SER A 9 -6.57 -3.57 16.25
CA SER A 9 -5.69 -2.48 16.69
C SER A 9 -5.95 -1.18 15.93
N ALA A 10 -5.35 -0.07 16.39
CA ALA A 10 -5.44 1.20 15.68
C ALA A 10 -4.77 1.15 14.30
N ALA A 11 -3.60 0.52 14.21
CA ALA A 11 -2.86 0.31 12.96
C ALA A 11 -3.63 -0.58 11.98
N GLU A 12 -4.19 -1.70 12.46
CA GLU A 12 -5.01 -2.60 11.63
C GLU A 12 -6.22 -1.85 11.04
N LYS A 13 -6.99 -1.17 11.90
CA LYS A 13 -8.14 -0.38 11.45
C LYS A 13 -7.75 0.74 10.48
N MET A 14 -6.57 1.34 10.65
CA MET A 14 -6.06 2.37 9.76
C MET A 14 -5.68 1.79 8.40
N CYS A 15 -4.98 0.64 8.37
CA CYS A 15 -4.64 -0.08 7.14
C CYS A 15 -5.90 -0.43 6.33
N GLU A 16 -6.96 -0.94 6.98
CA GLU A 16 -8.23 -1.25 6.31
C GLU A 16 -8.87 -0.02 5.65
N ARG A 17 -8.85 1.13 6.35
CA ARG A 17 -9.39 2.39 5.80
C ARG A 17 -8.56 2.87 4.61
N ILE A 18 -7.23 2.79 4.69
CA ILE A 18 -6.34 3.17 3.59
C ILE A 18 -6.60 2.27 2.37
N ASN A 19 -6.73 0.96 2.56
CA ASN A 19 -7.05 0.03 1.47
C ASN A 19 -8.38 0.41 0.78
N LYS A 20 -9.44 0.70 1.57
CA LYS A 20 -10.72 1.16 1.01
C LYS A 20 -10.58 2.47 0.22
N LEU A 21 -9.77 3.42 0.70
CA LEU A 21 -9.52 4.67 -0.01
C LEU A 21 -8.77 4.45 -1.32
N ILE A 22 -7.74 3.59 -1.33
CA ILE A 22 -7.00 3.21 -2.54
C ILE A 22 -7.95 2.57 -3.55
N ARG A 23 -8.74 1.57 -3.14
CA ARG A 23 -9.69 0.90 -4.05
C ARG A 23 -10.71 1.86 -4.63
N ASN A 24 -11.16 2.84 -3.86
CA ASN A 24 -12.09 3.86 -4.35
C ASN A 24 -11.40 4.84 -5.32
N PHE A 25 -10.15 5.20 -5.08
CA PHE A 25 -9.35 6.01 -6.00
C PHE A 25 -9.09 5.26 -7.32
N GLU A 26 -8.74 3.97 -7.25
CA GLU A 26 -8.49 3.12 -8.42
C GLU A 26 -9.70 3.01 -9.37
N LYS A 27 -10.93 3.10 -8.85
CA LYS A 27 -12.15 3.10 -9.69
C LYS A 27 -12.23 4.31 -10.63
N SER A 28 -11.50 5.38 -10.35
CA SER A 28 -11.50 6.61 -11.16
C SER A 28 -10.39 6.65 -12.21
N LEU A 29 -9.54 5.63 -12.26
CA LEU A 29 -8.39 5.58 -13.16
C LEU A 29 -8.78 5.14 -14.57
N GLN A 30 -8.08 5.69 -15.56
CA GLN A 30 -8.16 5.20 -16.94
C GLN A 30 -7.47 3.83 -17.09
N PRO A 31 -7.76 3.05 -18.15
CA PRO A 31 -7.15 1.73 -18.36
C PRO A 31 -5.61 1.76 -18.41
N ASP A 32 -5.01 2.87 -18.84
CA ASP A 32 -3.56 3.08 -18.93
C ASP A 32 -2.97 3.73 -17.68
N GLU A 33 -3.74 3.89 -16.60
CA GLU A 33 -3.36 4.59 -15.39
C GLU A 33 -3.37 3.68 -14.17
N VAL A 34 -2.51 4.02 -13.20
CA VAL A 34 -2.41 3.30 -11.93
C VAL A 34 -2.19 4.19 -10.73
N ALA A 35 -2.72 3.73 -9.60
CA ALA A 35 -2.51 4.37 -8.32
C ALA A 35 -1.07 4.16 -7.86
N ALA A 36 -0.43 5.23 -7.44
CA ALA A 36 0.80 5.22 -6.66
C ALA A 36 0.62 6.07 -5.41
N MET A 37 1.41 5.81 -4.37
CA MET A 37 1.44 6.63 -3.16
C MET A 37 2.76 7.36 -3.07
N SER A 38 2.73 8.67 -2.90
CA SER A 38 3.91 9.47 -2.53
C SER A 38 3.87 9.81 -1.04
N LEU A 39 5.01 9.64 -0.37
CA LEU A 39 5.16 9.97 1.04
C LEU A 39 5.67 11.41 1.19
N ALA A 40 4.77 12.32 1.56
CA ALA A 40 5.01 13.76 1.53
C ALA A 40 6.14 14.27 2.47
N SER A 41 6.69 13.43 3.36
CA SER A 41 7.61 13.86 4.42
C SER A 41 8.95 13.11 4.45
N PHE A 42 9.18 12.10 3.60
CA PHE A 42 10.34 11.21 3.74
C PHE A 42 11.50 11.54 2.79
N SER A 43 11.22 12.22 1.68
CA SER A 43 12.24 12.81 0.83
C SER A 43 11.55 13.84 -0.05
N ASN A 44 12.28 14.83 -0.56
CA ASN A 44 11.76 15.73 -1.60
C ASN A 44 11.50 15.00 -2.94
N ARG A 45 11.34 13.66 -2.92
CA ARG A 45 11.23 12.78 -4.07
C ARG A 45 10.04 11.83 -3.89
N PRO A 46 9.24 11.60 -4.95
CA PRO A 46 8.18 10.62 -4.88
C PRO A 46 8.78 9.21 -4.72
N VAL A 47 8.30 8.46 -3.73
CA VAL A 47 8.52 7.01 -3.63
C VAL A 47 7.34 6.32 -4.31
N ILE A 48 7.55 5.21 -5.02
CA ILE A 48 6.44 4.40 -5.53
C ILE A 48 6.19 3.26 -4.56
N ILE A 49 5.05 3.30 -3.85
CA ILE A 49 4.63 2.21 -2.96
C ILE A 49 3.93 1.14 -3.77
N LYS A 50 4.38 -0.10 -3.59
CA LYS A 50 3.81 -1.31 -4.16
C LYS A 50 3.06 -2.14 -3.13
N ARG A 51 3.37 -2.03 -1.82
CA ARG A 51 2.59 -2.73 -0.78
C ARG A 51 2.42 -1.96 0.52
N LEU A 52 1.31 -2.22 1.21
CA LEU A 52 0.97 -1.69 2.53
C LEU A 52 0.82 -2.83 3.55
N GLY A 53 1.39 -2.65 4.74
CA GLY A 53 1.22 -3.50 5.91
C GLY A 53 1.08 -2.70 7.20
N TYR A 54 0.90 -3.40 8.33
CA TYR A 54 0.80 -2.79 9.66
C TYR A 54 1.41 -3.70 10.72
N TRP A 55 1.86 -3.10 11.81
CA TRP A 55 2.29 -3.81 13.02
C TRP A 55 1.53 -3.25 14.22
N ASN A 56 0.83 -4.14 14.92
CA ASN A 56 0.05 -3.79 16.10
C ASN A 56 0.93 -3.21 17.24
N PRO A 57 0.47 -2.15 17.94
CA PRO A 57 -0.83 -1.51 17.78
C PRO A 57 -0.83 -0.30 16.84
N ASP A 58 0.33 0.21 16.41
CA ASP A 58 0.48 1.61 16.03
C ASP A 58 1.46 1.92 14.87
N LEU A 59 1.98 0.91 14.16
CA LEU A 59 2.87 1.12 13.03
C LEU A 59 2.20 0.75 11.69
N ILE A 60 2.50 1.56 10.68
CA ILE A 60 2.24 1.28 9.27
C ILE A 60 3.58 1.03 8.58
N VAL A 61 3.60 0.00 7.74
CA VAL A 61 4.77 -0.42 6.97
C VAL A 61 4.46 -0.26 5.49
N LEU A 62 5.29 0.49 4.78
CA LEU A 62 5.17 0.71 3.34
C LEU A 62 6.36 0.05 2.63
N TYR A 63 6.05 -0.68 1.56
CA TYR A 63 7.04 -1.29 0.68
C TYR A 63 6.98 -0.63 -0.69
N GLY A 64 8.12 -0.17 -1.18
CA GLY A 64 8.20 0.53 -2.45
C GLY A 64 9.59 0.46 -3.06
N PHE A 65 9.84 1.37 -3.99
CA PHE A 65 11.16 1.59 -4.59
C PHE A 65 11.37 3.07 -4.90
N ASP A 66 12.63 3.51 -4.96
CA ASP A 66 12.98 4.82 -5.51
C ASP A 66 12.85 4.77 -7.04
N PRO A 67 11.99 5.60 -7.67
CA PRO A 67 11.82 5.57 -9.12
C PRO A 67 13.05 5.99 -9.92
N ASN A 68 14.04 6.65 -9.30
CA ASN A 68 15.27 7.09 -9.96
C ASN A 68 16.40 6.05 -9.86
N THR A 69 16.51 5.36 -8.71
CA THR A 69 17.59 4.38 -8.48
C THR A 69 17.12 2.94 -8.65
N GLY A 70 15.82 2.68 -8.58
CA GLY A 70 15.23 1.34 -8.59
C GLY A 70 15.39 0.58 -7.27
N GLU A 71 16.02 1.19 -6.26
CA GLU A 71 16.30 0.53 -4.97
C GLU A 71 15.02 0.29 -4.18
N ALA A 72 14.89 -0.90 -3.61
CA ALA A 72 13.78 -1.25 -2.75
C ALA A 72 13.81 -0.44 -1.44
N LEU A 73 12.64 0.00 -1.00
CA LEU A 73 12.45 0.79 0.22
C LEU A 73 11.41 0.13 1.13
N LYS A 74 11.76 -0.01 2.41
CA LYS A 74 10.81 -0.32 3.51
C LYS A 74 10.73 0.91 4.41
N ILE A 75 9.55 1.52 4.50
CA ILE A 75 9.32 2.72 5.30
C ILE A 75 8.40 2.34 6.45
N ILE A 76 8.84 2.63 7.67
CA ILE A 76 8.09 2.36 8.91
C ILE A 76 7.66 3.70 9.50
N GLN A 77 6.37 3.85 9.79
CA GLN A 77 5.78 5.08 10.29
C GLN A 77 4.78 4.79 11.42
N HIS A 78 4.86 5.57 12.49
CA HIS A 78 3.82 5.56 13.52
C HIS A 78 2.53 6.20 12.99
N ILE A 79 1.37 5.65 13.36
CA ILE A 79 0.05 6.08 12.85
C ILE A 79 -0.24 7.58 13.01
N THR A 80 0.29 8.23 14.05
CA THR A 80 0.06 9.67 14.31
C THR A 80 0.86 10.58 13.37
N GLN A 81 1.93 10.08 12.76
CA GLN A 81 2.80 10.83 11.85
C GLN A 81 2.51 10.47 10.38
N PHE A 82 1.76 9.40 10.16
CA PHE A 82 1.49 8.87 8.83
C PHE A 82 0.65 9.84 7.99
N LYS A 83 1.24 10.29 6.89
CA LYS A 83 0.59 11.12 5.86
C LYS A 83 0.86 10.46 4.51
N LEU A 84 -0.15 10.26 3.68
CA LEU A 84 0.03 9.78 2.32
C LEU A 84 -0.65 10.69 1.30
N CYS A 85 -0.15 10.68 0.07
CA CYS A 85 -0.83 11.26 -1.07
C CYS A 85 -0.99 10.17 -2.14
N LEU A 86 -2.21 9.99 -2.66
CA LEU A 86 -2.46 9.13 -3.82
C LEU A 86 -2.27 9.97 -5.08
N ILE A 87 -1.46 9.45 -6.00
CA ILE A 87 -1.19 10.05 -7.30
C ILE A 87 -1.47 9.03 -8.40
N THR A 88 -1.72 9.53 -9.60
CA THR A 88 -1.90 8.70 -10.79
C THR A 88 -0.61 8.69 -11.61
N LEU A 89 -0.17 7.50 -12.03
CA LEU A 89 0.94 7.33 -12.97
C LEU A 89 0.43 6.64 -14.24
N LYS A 90 1.07 6.93 -15.38
CA LYS A 90 0.87 6.15 -16.60
C LYS A 90 1.52 4.77 -16.43
N ARG A 91 0.86 3.75 -16.97
CA ARG A 91 1.36 2.37 -17.00
C ARG A 91 2.72 2.35 -17.70
N PRO A 92 3.80 1.89 -17.05
CA PRO A 92 5.06 1.61 -17.75
C PRO A 92 4.78 0.59 -18.86
N ALA A 93 5.40 0.76 -20.02
CA ALA A 93 5.20 -0.12 -21.17
C ALA A 93 5.67 -1.58 -20.93
N ASP A 94 6.41 -1.81 -19.84
CA ASP A 94 7.17 -3.02 -19.53
C ASP A 94 6.82 -3.62 -18.14
N ASP A 95 5.65 -3.29 -17.56
CA ASP A 95 5.16 -3.99 -16.37
C ASP A 95 4.82 -5.44 -16.80
N GLU A 96 5.81 -6.34 -16.70
CA GLU A 96 5.60 -7.79 -16.70
C GLU A 96 4.52 -8.10 -15.65
N PRO A 97 3.51 -8.93 -15.96
CA PRO A 97 2.48 -9.27 -15.00
C PRO A 97 3.14 -9.91 -13.77
N LEU A 98 2.96 -9.30 -12.60
CA LEU A 98 3.26 -9.98 -11.34
C LEU A 98 2.48 -11.30 -11.31
N PRO A 99 3.05 -12.37 -10.74
CA PRO A 99 2.41 -13.69 -10.72
C PRO A 99 0.98 -13.53 -10.20
N GLU A 100 0.05 -13.98 -11.04
CA GLU A 100 -1.38 -14.04 -10.80
C GLU A 100 -1.58 -14.68 -9.41
N THR A 101 -2.09 -13.92 -8.44
CA THR A 101 -2.78 -14.55 -7.31
C THR A 101 -4.18 -14.87 -7.84
N ASP A 102 -4.69 -16.08 -7.59
CA ASP A 102 -5.87 -16.72 -8.21
C ASP A 102 -7.23 -15.97 -8.07
N ASP A 103 -7.23 -14.65 -7.89
CA ASP A 103 -8.38 -13.76 -7.90
C ASP A 103 -8.50 -13.07 -9.28
N ASP A 104 -9.10 -13.78 -10.25
CA ASP A 104 -9.25 -13.49 -11.70
C ASP A 104 -9.95 -12.16 -12.11
N GLU A 105 -10.08 -11.14 -11.26
CA GLU A 105 -10.75 -9.86 -11.62
C GLU A 105 -9.87 -8.61 -11.45
N GLN A 106 -8.56 -8.75 -11.23
CA GLN A 106 -7.76 -7.69 -10.62
C GLN A 106 -6.49 -7.21 -11.34
N SER A 107 -6.36 -7.43 -12.64
CA SER A 107 -5.23 -6.98 -13.48
C SER A 107 -4.99 -5.44 -13.55
N GLY A 108 -5.82 -4.63 -12.86
CA GLY A 108 -5.66 -3.18 -12.73
C GLY A 108 -5.18 -2.65 -11.37
N ARG A 109 -5.12 -3.48 -10.31
CA ARG A 109 -4.77 -3.00 -8.94
C ARG A 109 -3.27 -3.16 -8.69
N ARG A 110 -2.56 -2.07 -8.42
CA ARG A 110 -1.07 -2.05 -8.38
C ARG A 110 -0.43 -1.88 -7.00
N ILE A 111 -1.23 -1.76 -5.95
CA ILE A 111 -0.72 -1.80 -4.57
C ILE A 111 -1.21 -3.10 -3.91
N GLY A 112 -0.28 -4.03 -3.67
CA GLY A 112 -0.51 -5.25 -2.90
C GLY A 112 -0.66 -4.97 -1.40
N PHE A 113 -1.28 -5.88 -0.67
CA PHE A 113 -1.52 -5.72 0.77
C PHE A 113 -1.00 -6.94 1.52
N ILE A 114 -0.25 -6.71 2.60
CA ILE A 114 0.19 -7.77 3.53
C ILE A 114 -0.53 -7.53 4.85
N ILE A 115 -1.29 -8.53 5.29
CA ILE A 115 -1.98 -8.52 6.58
C ILE A 115 -1.16 -9.39 7.53
N ASN A 116 -0.64 -8.77 8.60
CA ASN A 116 0.05 -9.41 9.73
C ASN A 116 1.46 -9.99 9.44
N GLU A 117 2.52 -9.20 9.73
CA GLU A 117 3.92 -9.65 9.79
C GLU A 117 4.19 -10.41 11.11
N GLU A 118 3.58 -11.58 11.31
CA GLU A 118 4.20 -12.58 12.23
C GLU A 118 5.44 -13.24 11.59
N GLU A 119 5.80 -12.86 10.36
CA GLU A 119 7.04 -13.23 9.66
C GLU A 119 7.80 -11.97 9.17
N ALA A 120 8.18 -11.08 10.10
CA ALA A 120 9.21 -10.09 9.84
C ALA A 120 10.62 -10.71 9.86
#